data_AF-A0A392UYW1-F1
#
_entry.id   AF-A0A392UYW1-F1
#
_cell.length_a   1.000
_cell.length_b   1.000
_cell.length_c   1.000
_cell.angle_alpha   90.00
_cell.angle_beta   90.00
_cell.angle_gamma   90.00
#
_symmetry.space_group_name_H-M   'P 1'
#
loop_
_entity.id
_entity.type
_entity.pdbx_description
1 polymer ?
#
loop_
_entity_poly.entity_id
_entity_poly.type
_entity_poly.pdbx_seq_one_letter_code
_entity_poly.pdbx_strand_id
1 'polypeptide(L)' 'EIQVGLVTELGQKTAEIARLTKERKKLQEDLGALQLSMTPVKDEPEAARGLTTRAELVEKIRVLGQDVLDGVKY' A
#
# COMPACT_ATOMS: atom_id res chain seq x y z
N GLU A 1 19.19 -44.21 -11.57
CA GLU A 1 19.53 -42.82 -11.19
C GLU A 1 18.40 -41.81 -11.38
N ILE A 2 17.59 -41.88 -12.45
CA ILE A 2 16.48 -40.92 -12.74
C ILE A 2 15.50 -40.74 -11.56
N GLN A 3 15.09 -41.81 -10.87
CA GLN A 3 14.18 -41.71 -9.72
C GLN A 3 14.74 -40.88 -8.56
N VAL A 4 16.06 -40.96 -8.29
CA VAL A 4 16.69 -40.22 -7.18
C VAL A 4 16.76 -38.72 -7.50
N GLY A 5 17.00 -38.38 -8.77
CA GLY A 5 16.98 -36.98 -9.24
C GLY A 5 15.59 -36.34 -9.07
N LEU A 6 14.53 -37.03 -9.50
CA LEU A 6 13.15 -36.55 -9.36
C LEU A 6 12.73 -36.37 -7.89
N VAL A 7 13.11 -37.28 -7.00
CA VAL A 7 12.81 -37.18 -5.56
C VAL A 7 13.49 -35.96 -4.94
N THR A 8 14.74 -35.68 -5.34
CA THR A 8 15.49 -34.52 -4.84
C THR A 8 14.86 -33.20 -5.31
N GLU A 9 14.51 -33.13 -6.60
CA GLU A 9 13.86 -31.94 -7.17
C GLU A 9 12.47 -31.68 -6.54
N LEU A 10 11.68 -32.75 -6.33
CA LEU A 10 10.40 -32.64 -5.63
C LEU A 10 10.58 -32.09 -4.21
N GLY A 11 11.58 -32.58 -3.46
CA GLY A 11 11.89 -32.06 -2.13
C GLY A 11 12.22 -30.56 -2.13
N GLN A 12 13.02 -30.11 -3.09
CA GLN A 12 13.35 -28.69 -3.27
C GLN A 12 12.11 -27.85 -3.58
N LYS A 13 11.27 -28.30 -4.52
CA LYS A 13 10.01 -27.60 -4.85
C LYS A 13 9.07 -27.54 -3.66
N THR A 14 8.96 -28.60 -2.85
CA THR A 14 8.16 -28.59 -1.63
C THR A 14 8.68 -27.56 -0.62
N ALA A 15 9.99 -27.47 -0.43
CA ALA A 15 10.59 -26.46 0.45
C ALA A 15 10.34 -25.03 -0.05
N GLU A 16 10.45 -24.81 -1.36
CA GLU A 16 10.17 -23.51 -1.98
C GLU A 16 8.70 -23.10 -1.84
N ILE A 17 7.76 -24.02 -2.07
CA ILE A 17 6.32 -23.79 -1.85
C ILE A 17 6.05 -23.41 -0.39
N ALA A 18 6.68 -24.09 0.58
CA ALA A 18 6.53 -23.76 1.98
C ALA A 18 7.05 -22.35 2.31
N ARG A 19 8.19 -21.95 1.73
CA ARG A 19 8.77 -20.60 1.87
C ARG A 19 7.83 -19.54 1.28
N LEU A 20 7.39 -19.72 0.04
CA LEU A 20 6.50 -18.80 -0.66
C LEU A 20 5.15 -18.67 0.04
N THR A 21 4.63 -19.77 0.62
CA THR A 21 3.37 -19.74 1.38
C THR A 21 3.49 -18.84 2.61
N LYS A 22 4.62 -18.92 3.34
CA LYS A 22 4.89 -18.05 4.49
C LYS A 22 5.04 -16.59 4.08
N GLU A 23 5.79 -16.32 3.02
CA GLU A 23 6.00 -14.98 2.47
C GLU A 23 4.67 -14.35 2.04
N ARG A 24 3.83 -15.08 1.31
CA ARG A 24 2.50 -14.64 0.91
C ARG A 24 1.63 -14.29 2.12
N LYS A 25 1.65 -15.11 3.18
CA LYS A 25 0.87 -14.83 4.40
C LYS A 25 1.31 -13.52 5.05
N LYS A 26 2.62 -13.30 5.18
CA LYS A 26 3.16 -12.05 5.72
C LYS A 26 2.74 -10.85 4.87
N LEU A 27 2.85 -10.95 3.54
CA LEU A 27 2.43 -9.88 2.64
C LEU A 27 0.92 -9.57 2.75
N GLN A 28 0.08 -10.57 3.00
CA GLN A 28 -1.36 -10.35 3.24
C GLN A 28 -1.61 -9.62 4.57
N GLU A 29 -0.87 -9.96 5.63
CA GLU A 29 -0.94 -9.27 6.93
C GLU A 29 -0.46 -7.81 6.81
N ASP A 30 0.69 -7.59 6.16
CA ASP A 30 1.26 -6.25 5.93
C ASP A 30 0.32 -5.39 5.07
N LEU A 31 -0.31 -5.97 4.03
CA LEU A 31 -1.29 -5.28 3.21
C LEU A 31 -2.54 -4.88 4.00
N GLY A 32 -3.05 -5.76 4.87
CA GLY A 32 -4.19 -5.44 5.73
C GLY A 32 -3.87 -4.31 6.71
N ALA A 33 -2.69 -4.32 7.32
CA ALA A 33 -2.23 -3.25 8.20
C ALA A 33 -2.09 -1.91 7.45
N LEU A 34 -1.54 -1.94 6.23
CA LEU A 34 -1.43 -0.75 5.39
C LEU A 34 -2.82 -0.20 5.02
N GLN A 35 -3.77 -1.06 4.65
CA GLN A 35 -5.14 -0.65 4.35
C GLN A 35 -5.81 0.03 5.54
N LEU A 36 -5.65 -0.51 6.75
CA LEU A 36 -6.12 0.11 7.99
C LEU A 36 -5.44 1.46 8.26
N SER A 37 -4.14 1.58 7.98
CA SER A 37 -3.43 2.86 8.13
C SER A 37 -3.84 3.91 7.09
N MET A 38 -4.35 3.48 5.94
CA MET A 38 -4.81 4.35 4.85
C MET A 38 -6.31 4.64 4.90
N THR A 39 -7.06 4.09 5.86
CA THR A 39 -8.48 4.44 5.99
C THR A 39 -8.61 5.92 6.33
N PRO A 40 -9.48 6.66 5.61
CA PRO A 40 -9.73 8.05 5.91
C PRO A 40 -10.12 8.26 7.38
N VAL A 41 -9.61 9.34 7.98
CA VAL A 41 -10.04 9.72 9.33
C VAL A 41 -11.46 10.29 9.29
N LYS A 42 -12.23 10.16 10.39
CA LYS A 42 -13.64 10.57 10.44
C LYS A 42 -13.87 12.00 9.93
N ASP A 43 -12.96 12.90 10.26
CA ASP A 43 -13.06 14.33 9.96
C ASP A 43 -12.13 14.73 8.79
N GLU A 44 -11.76 13.77 7.93
CA GLU A 44 -10.97 14.05 6.73
C GLU A 44 -11.81 14.88 5.74
N PRO A 45 -11.32 16.08 5.34
CA PRO A 45 -12.07 16.91 4.40
C PRO A 45 -12.13 16.22 3.04
N GLU A 46 -13.27 16.35 2.34
CA GLU A 46 -13.44 15.82 0.98
C GLU A 46 -12.31 16.25 0.03
N ALA A 47 -11.78 17.45 0.25
CA ALA A 47 -10.66 18.03 -0.49
C ALA A 47 -9.34 17.25 -0.35
N ALA A 48 -9.16 16.48 0.72
CA ALA A 48 -7.97 15.66 0.98
C ALA A 48 -8.13 14.19 0.55
N ARG A 49 -9.36 13.76 0.23
CA ARG A 49 -9.62 12.37 -0.18
C ARG A 49 -8.88 12.05 -1.48
N GLY A 50 -8.22 10.89 -1.50
CA GLY A 50 -7.53 10.38 -2.69
C GLY A 50 -6.16 11.01 -2.94
N LEU A 51 -5.65 11.87 -2.07
CA LEU A 51 -4.25 12.31 -2.11
C LEU A 51 -3.37 11.14 -1.67
N THR A 52 -2.42 10.74 -2.53
CA THR A 52 -1.52 9.60 -2.28
C THR A 52 -0.06 10.00 -2.23
N THR A 53 0.26 11.22 -2.67
CA THR A 53 1.63 11.74 -2.74
C THR A 53 1.75 13.11 -2.08
N ARG A 54 2.98 13.44 -1.64
CA ARG A 54 3.29 14.77 -1.11
C ARG A 54 3.08 15.88 -2.15
N ALA A 55 3.33 15.62 -3.43
CA ALA A 55 3.17 16.61 -4.48
C ALA A 55 1.70 17.03 -4.63
N GLU A 56 0.77 16.06 -4.63
CA GLU A 56 -0.67 16.32 -4.67
C GLU A 56 -1.13 17.14 -3.46
N LEU A 57 -0.63 16.83 -2.26
CA LEU A 57 -0.93 17.59 -1.05
C LEU A 57 -0.44 19.04 -1.14
N VAL A 58 0.81 19.26 -1.57
CA VAL A 58 1.37 20.61 -1.70
C VAL A 58 0.59 21.43 -2.71
N GLU A 59 0.21 20.84 -3.84
CA GLU A 59 -0.60 21.52 -4.84
C GLU A 59 -2.00 21.85 -4.32
N LYS A 60 -2.64 20.92 -3.58
CA LYS A 60 -3.94 21.18 -2.97
C LYS A 60 -3.88 22.33 -1.96
N ILE A 61 -2.84 22.36 -1.12
CA ILE A 61 -2.60 23.46 -0.17
C ILE A 61 -2.41 24.78 -0.91
N ARG A 62 -1.66 24.79 -2.02
CA ARG A 62 -1.45 25.99 -2.84
C ARG A 62 -2.77 26.56 -3.36
N VAL A 63 -3.63 25.71 -3.93
CA VAL A 63 -4.95 26.12 -4.45
C VAL A 63 -5.83 26.67 -3.33
N LEU A 64 -5.95 25.94 -2.22
CA LEU A 64 -6.76 26.39 -1.07
C LEU A 64 -6.24 27.70 -0.47
N GLY A 65 -4.92 27.88 -0.41
CA GLY A 65 -4.31 29.13 0.04
C GLY A 65 -4.65 30.31 -0.89
N GLN A 66 -4.67 30.08 -2.20
CA GLN A 66 -5.08 31.10 -3.16
C GLN A 66 -6.56 31.47 -2.99
N ASP A 67 -7.45 30.48 -2.88
CA ASP A 67 -8.88 30.71 -2.67
C ASP A 67 -9.15 31.56 -1.41
N VAL A 68 -8.39 31.31 -0.33
CA VAL A 68 -8.48 32.10 0.91
C VAL A 68 -8.01 33.54 0.67
N LEU A 69 -6.90 33.75 -0.03
CA LEU A 69 -6.38 35.09 -0.33
C LEU A 69 -7.32 35.88 -1.26
N ASP A 70 -7.93 35.22 -2.24
CA ASP A 70 -8.87 35.82 -3.18
C ASP A 70 -10.24 36.12 -2.54
N GLY A 71 -10.61 35.37 -1.50
CA GLY A 71 -11.81 35.54 -0.69
C GLY A 71 -11.76 36.71 0.31
N VAL A 72 -10.59 37.28 0.60
CA VAL A 72 -10.46 38.54 1.37
C VAL A 72 -10.69 39.73 0.44
N LYS A 73 -11.93 39.86 -0.04
CA LYS A 73 -12.44 41.14 -0.55
C LYS A 73 -13.21 41.80 0.58
N TYR A 74 -12.58 42.78 1.24
CA TYR A 74 -13.27 43.72 2.12
C TYR A 74 -14.38 44.46 1.35
#